data_AF-A0A2A2DVW4-F1
#
_entry.id   AF-A0A2A2DVW4-F1
#
_cell.length_a   1.000
_cell.length_b   1.000
_cell.length_c   1.000
_cell.angle_alpha   90.00
_cell.angle_beta   90.00
_cell.angle_gamma   90.00
#
_symmetry.space_group_name_H-M   'P 1'
#
loop_
_entity.id
_entity.type
_entity.pdbx_description
1 polymer ?
#
loop_
_entity_poly.entity_id
_entity_poly.type
_entity_poly.pdbx_seq_one_letter_code
_entity_poly.pdbx_strand_id
1 'polypeptide(L)' 'MFKAHPVSQDILEAALQRIRASCQLIETVHCQCFKHGDVQDIPHITHALYLLTQDGCDLLTVAQQRMMVWKAPV' A
#
# COMPACT_ATOMS: atom_id res chain seq x y z
N MET A 1 -5.66 -26.52 -2.55
CA MET A 1 -4.71 -25.40 -2.68
C MET A 1 -5.41 -24.29 -3.44
N PHE A 2 -5.80 -23.20 -2.77
CA PHE A 2 -6.51 -22.08 -3.39
C PHE A 2 -5.58 -21.38 -4.39
N LYS A 3 -5.82 -21.53 -5.69
CA LYS A 3 -5.07 -20.81 -6.72
C LYS A 3 -5.82 -19.51 -6.98
N ALA A 4 -5.26 -18.40 -6.51
CA ALA A 4 -5.80 -17.07 -6.79
C ALA A 4 -5.73 -16.79 -8.31
N HIS A 5 -6.74 -16.10 -8.84
CA HIS A 5 -6.76 -15.67 -10.23
C HIS A 5 -5.63 -14.65 -10.50
N PRO A 6 -4.93 -14.70 -11.66
CA PRO A 6 -3.79 -13.81 -11.95
C PRO A 6 -4.09 -12.32 -11.73
N VAL A 7 -5.27 -11.83 -12.13
CA VAL A 7 -5.67 -10.43 -11.90
C VAL A 7 -5.81 -10.08 -10.42
N SER A 8 -6.24 -11.03 -9.57
CA SER A 8 -6.33 -10.79 -8.12
C SER A 8 -4.95 -10.80 -7.46
N GLN A 9 -4.00 -11.54 -8.04
CA GLN A 9 -2.60 -11.58 -7.59
C GLN A 9 -1.86 -10.29 -7.96
N ASP A 10 -2.12 -9.73 -9.14
CA ASP A 10 -1.56 -8.44 -9.58
C ASP A 10 -2.04 -7.28 -8.68
N ILE A 11 -3.33 -7.27 -8.33
CA ILE A 11 -3.90 -6.24 -7.42
C ILE A 11 -3.32 -6.39 -6.01
N LEU A 12 -3.17 -7.63 -5.53
CA LEU A 12 -2.55 -7.90 -4.24
C LEU A 12 -1.09 -7.43 -4.21
N GLU A 13 -0.31 -7.74 -5.25
CA GLU A 13 1.08 -7.29 -5.37
C GLU A 13 1.15 -5.76 -5.43
N ALA A 14 0.28 -5.12 -6.22
CA ALA A 14 0.18 -3.66 -6.30
C ALA A 14 -0.14 -3.01 -4.95
N ALA A 15 -0.99 -3.64 -4.13
CA ALA A 15 -1.31 -3.18 -2.79
C ALA A 15 -0.11 -3.33 -1.83
N LEU A 16 0.57 -4.48 -1.88
CA LEU A 16 1.77 -4.74 -1.08
C LEU A 16 2.90 -3.76 -1.40
N GLN A 17 3.10 -3.43 -2.67
CA GLN A 17 4.11 -2.45 -3.09
C GLN A 17 3.83 -1.06 -2.50
N ARG A 18 2.56 -0.63 -2.46
CA ARG A 18 2.17 0.67 -1.86
C ARG A 18 2.35 0.72 -0.35
N ILE A 19 2.05 -0.38 0.33
CA ILE A 19 2.33 -0.51 1.77
C ILE A 19 3.83 -0.46 2.03
N ARG A 20 4.64 -1.16 1.24
CA ARG A 20 6.11 -1.10 1.34
C ARG A 20 6.64 0.31 1.09
N ALA A 21 6.16 0.99 0.05
CA ALA A 21 6.52 2.37 -0.23
C ALA A 21 6.15 3.30 0.93
N SER A 22 4.99 3.08 1.56
CA SER A 22 4.57 3.80 2.76
C SER A 22 5.54 3.59 3.92
N CYS A 23 5.96 2.35 4.19
CA CYS A 23 6.95 2.05 5.22
C CYS A 23 8.29 2.74 4.97
N GLN A 24 8.79 2.71 3.73
CA GLN A 24 10.04 3.39 3.35
C GLN A 24 9.94 4.92 3.52
N LEU A 25 8.76 5.48 3.23
CA LEU A 25 8.50 6.90 3.41
C LEU A 25 8.44 7.29 4.90
N ILE A 26 7.89 6.42 5.77
CA ILE A 26 7.92 6.60 7.24
C ILE A 26 9.34 6.67 7.76
N GLU A 27 10.22 5.76 7.32
CA GLU A 27 11.64 5.78 7.71
C GLU A 27 12.31 7.10 7.29
N THR A 28 11.94 7.62 6.12
CA THR A 28 12.42 8.92 5.63
C THR A 28 11.96 10.08 6.50
N VAL A 29 10.66 10.14 6.83
CA VAL A 29 10.11 11.16 7.75
C VAL A 29 10.78 11.07 9.12
N HIS A 30 10.94 9.87 9.66
CA HIS A 30 11.60 9.68 10.94
C HIS A 30 13.05 10.19 10.89
N CYS A 31 13.79 9.94 9.81
CA CYS A 31 15.14 10.48 9.67
C CYS A 31 15.16 12.02 9.57
N GLN A 32 14.24 12.60 8.79
CA GLN A 32 14.17 14.05 8.58
C GLN A 32 13.73 14.84 9.83
N CYS A 33 12.74 14.36 10.57
CA CYS A 33 12.30 14.98 11.83
C CYS A 33 13.43 15.09 12.87
N PHE A 34 14.39 14.18 12.84
CA PHE A 34 15.54 14.17 13.76
C PHE A 34 16.75 14.97 13.26
N LYS A 35 16.81 15.35 11.97
CA LYS A 35 17.99 15.96 11.34
C LYS A 35 17.79 17.41 10.85
N HIS A 36 16.74 18.11 11.28
CA HIS A 36 16.33 19.41 10.73
C HIS A 36 15.88 19.31 9.26
N GLY A 37 15.04 18.33 8.93
CA GLY A 37 14.28 18.37 7.68
C GLY A 37 13.49 19.68 7.57
N ASP A 38 13.32 20.20 6.35
CA ASP A 38 12.54 21.42 6.15
C ASP A 38 11.15 21.19 6.76
N VAL A 39 10.73 22.10 7.64
CA VAL A 39 9.43 22.01 8.33
C VAL A 39 8.29 22.01 7.31
N GLN A 40 8.54 22.50 6.09
CA GLN A 40 7.62 22.46 4.97
C GLN A 40 7.54 21.08 4.29
N ASP A 41 8.60 20.28 4.31
CA ASP A 41 8.63 18.95 3.69
C ASP A 41 7.83 17.92 4.51
N ILE A 42 7.83 18.03 5.84
CA ILE A 42 7.19 17.07 6.74
C ILE A 42 5.68 16.93 6.46
N PRO A 43 4.88 18.01 6.31
CA PRO A 43 3.48 17.90 5.90
C PRO A 43 3.28 17.24 4.54
N HIS A 44 4.11 17.56 3.54
CA HIS A 44 4.00 16.99 2.19
C HIS A 44 4.28 15.50 2.19
N ILE A 45 5.33 15.07 2.89
CA ILE A 45 5.70 13.65 2.99
C ILE A 45 4.68 12.89 3.84
N THR A 46 4.16 13.50 4.92
CA THR A 46 3.07 12.94 5.73
C THR A 46 1.78 12.76 4.90
N HIS A 47 1.47 13.72 4.02
CA HIS A 47 0.31 13.61 3.14
C HIS A 47 0.50 12.52 2.08
N ALA A 48 1.67 12.43 1.46
CA ALA A 48 2.01 11.35 0.53
C ALA A 48 1.92 9.97 1.21
N LEU A 49 2.37 9.88 2.46
CA LEU A 49 2.26 8.66 3.27
C LEU A 49 0.79 8.25 3.48
N TYR A 50 -0.06 9.22 3.84
CA TYR A 50 -1.48 8.99 4.02
C TYR A 50 -2.13 8.44 2.74
N LEU A 51 -1.86 9.08 1.59
CA LEU A 51 -2.41 8.66 0.30
C LEU A 51 -1.93 7.26 -0.12
N LEU A 52 -0.64 6.96 0.03
CA LEU A 52 -0.09 5.64 -0.31
C LEU A 52 -0.67 4.53 0.58
N THR A 53 -0.88 4.82 1.86
CA THR A 53 -1.49 3.87 2.80
C THR A 53 -2.95 3.62 2.43
N GLN A 54 -3.71 4.68 2.16
CA GLN A 54 -5.11 4.59 1.76
C GLN A 54 -5.27 3.78 0.46
N ASP A 55 -4.49 4.12 -0.58
CA ASP A 55 -4.51 3.41 -1.87
C ASP A 55 -4.13 1.92 -1.71
N GLY A 56 -3.15 1.61 -0.86
CA GLY A 56 -2.83 0.23 -0.48
C GLY A 56 -4.00 -0.51 0.18
N CYS A 57 -4.69 0.11 1.14
CA CYS A 57 -5.86 -0.46 1.82
C CYS A 57 -7.05 -0.69 0.87
N ASP A 58 -7.30 0.24 -0.03
CA ASP A 58 -8.37 0.13 -1.03
C ASP A 58 -8.11 -1.03 -1.99
N LEU A 59 -6.88 -1.16 -2.48
CA LEU A 59 -6.48 -2.29 -3.34
C LEU A 59 -6.56 -3.64 -2.61
N LEU A 60 -6.20 -3.71 -1.32
CA LEU A 60 -6.38 -4.93 -0.53
C LEU A 60 -7.86 -5.31 -0.40
N THR A 61 -8.74 -4.33 -0.18
CA THR A 61 -10.18 -4.56 -0.10
C THR A 61 -10.72 -5.13 -1.42
N VAL A 62 -10.31 -4.54 -2.55
CA VAL A 62 -10.67 -5.04 -3.88
C VAL A 62 -10.12 -6.45 -4.14
N ALA A 63 -8.86 -6.71 -3.76
CA ALA A 63 -8.26 -8.03 -3.89
C ALA A 63 -9.03 -9.08 -3.07
N GLN A 64 -9.38 -8.77 -1.81
CA GLN A 64 -10.16 -9.64 -0.94
C GLN A 64 -11.54 -9.94 -1.52
N GLN A 65 -12.27 -8.92 -1.99
CA GLN A 65 -13.58 -9.10 -2.63
C GLN A 65 -13.49 -10.02 -3.85
N ARG A 66 -12.50 -9.81 -4.73
CA ARG A 66 -12.31 -10.63 -5.94
C ARG A 66 -11.90 -12.06 -5.63
N MET A 67 -11.18 -12.28 -4.53
CA MET A 67 -10.85 -13.62 -4.04
C MET A 67 -12.07 -14.33 -3.45
N MET A 68 -12.98 -13.61 -2.76
CA MET A 68 -14.19 -14.19 -2.15
C MET A 68 -15.30 -14.49 -3.18
N VAL A 69 -15.40 -13.71 -4.26
CA VAL A 69 -16.41 -13.89 -5.33
C VAL A 69 -16.06 -15.09 -6.25
N TRP A 70 -14.84 -15.62 -6.17
CA TRP A 70 -14.38 -16.67 -7.07
C TRP A 70 -14.82 -18.07 -6.64
N LYS A 71 -15.53 -18.79 -7.52
CA LYS A 71 -15.69 -20.26 -7.48
C LYS A 71 -14.69 -20.91 -8.42
N ALA A 72 -13.97 -21.93 -7.93
CA ALA A 72 -13.06 -22.70 -8.76
C ALA A 72 -13.80 -23.37 -9.94
N PRO A 73 -13.20 -23.41 -11.15
CA PRO A 73 -13.74 -24.23 -12.22
C PRO A 73 -13.66 -25.70 -11.81
N VAL A 74 -14.79 -26.41 -11.96
CA VAL A 74 -14.94 -27.85 -11.71
C VAL A 74 -14.24 -28.68 -12.78
#